data_AF-A0A7S2FJR4-F1
#
_entry.id   AF-A0A7S2FJR4-F1
#
_cell.length_a   1.000
_cell.length_b   1.000
_cell.length_c   1.000
_cell.angle_alpha   90.00
_cell.angle_beta   90.00
_cell.angle_gamma   90.00
#
_symmetry.space_group_name_H-M   'P 1'
#
loop_
_entity.id
_entity.type
_entity.pdbx_description
1 polymer ?
#
loop_
_entity_poly.entity_id
_entity_poly.type
_entity_poly.pdbx_seq_one_letter_code
_entity_poly.pdbx_strand_id
1 'polypeptide(L)'
;PSDDAADAEAVGLDKLLLKLMQAACVAERHETAVDAVRQMVNIPSFDIALQIANNSSLANLAAEVDMLKEARIAAKEEAESDEEEDYEEEEMMMGGGGGQSYGGRAAMPKATTPKAPALGGGGLSMFNETNETRKRRREEKMAHQKQRAEGAENEVVDEGDDDQEGSEQE
;
A
#
# COMPACT_ATOMS: atom_id res chain seq x y z
N PRO A 1 -3.89 25.42 -5.58
CA PRO A 1 -5.32 25.45 -5.18
C PRO A 1 -5.33 25.02 -3.72
N SER A 2 -5.90 25.83 -2.83
CA SER A 2 -5.79 25.62 -1.38
C SER A 2 -6.44 24.29 -0.99
N ASP A 3 -5.68 23.40 -0.33
CA ASP A 3 -6.16 22.08 0.12
C ASP A 3 -7.44 22.17 0.97
N ASP A 4 -7.62 23.27 1.71
CA ASP A 4 -8.80 23.56 2.52
C ASP A 4 -10.15 23.42 1.77
N ALA A 5 -10.18 23.73 0.47
CA ALA A 5 -11.41 23.64 -0.32
C ALA A 5 -11.80 22.18 -0.63
N ALA A 6 -10.81 21.33 -0.87
CA ALA A 6 -11.03 19.91 -1.14
C ALA A 6 -11.52 19.18 0.12
N ASP A 7 -10.94 19.52 1.28
CA ASP A 7 -11.33 18.96 2.57
C ASP A 7 -12.78 19.32 2.95
N ALA A 8 -13.19 20.56 2.68
CA ALA A 8 -14.56 21.01 2.94
C ALA A 8 -15.61 20.23 2.11
N GLU A 9 -15.30 19.94 0.84
CA GLU A 9 -16.16 19.15 -0.04
C GLU A 9 -16.24 17.68 0.43
N ALA A 10 -15.12 17.09 0.84
CA ALA A 10 -15.08 15.73 1.38
C ALA A 10 -15.95 15.59 2.64
N VAL A 11 -15.87 16.56 3.56
CA VAL A 11 -16.72 16.60 4.76
C VAL A 11 -18.20 16.75 4.40
N GLY A 12 -18.52 17.52 3.36
CA GLY A 12 -19.88 17.66 2.85
C GLY A 12 -20.47 16.35 2.32
N LEU A 13 -19.66 15.61 1.56
CA LEU A 13 -20.02 14.31 0.98
C LEU A 13 -20.23 13.25 2.09
N ASP A 14 -19.32 13.17 3.06
CA ASP A 14 -19.46 12.23 4.18
C ASP A 14 -20.74 12.45 4.99
N LYS A 15 -21.16 13.70 5.19
CA LYS A 15 -22.45 14.01 5.84
C LYS A 15 -23.65 13.47 5.06
N LEU A 16 -23.58 13.46 3.72
CA LEU A 16 -24.62 12.86 2.88
C LEU A 16 -24.58 11.33 2.97
N LEU A 17 -23.38 10.74 2.95
CA LEU A 17 -23.20 9.29 3.11
C LEU A 17 -23.70 8.79 4.47
N LEU A 18 -23.46 9.54 5.56
CA LEU A 18 -23.98 9.20 6.89
C LEU A 18 -25.52 9.20 6.92
N LYS A 19 -26.16 10.18 6.26
CA LYS A 19 -27.63 10.21 6.12
C LYS A 19 -28.15 9.05 5.29
N LEU A 20 -27.45 8.70 4.20
CA LEU A 20 -27.79 7.57 3.35
C LEU A 20 -27.67 6.25 4.12
N MET A 21 -26.57 6.06 4.86
CA MET A 21 -26.35 4.92 5.73
C MET A 21 -27.46 4.80 6.78
N GLN A 22 -27.81 5.91 7.47
CA GLN A 22 -28.89 5.92 8.45
C GLN A 22 -30.23 5.49 7.82
N ALA A 23 -30.56 6.02 6.63
CA ALA A 23 -31.77 5.63 5.90
C ALA A 23 -31.73 4.14 5.48
N ALA A 24 -30.56 3.64 5.07
CA ALA A 24 -30.36 2.23 4.72
C ALA A 24 -30.51 1.30 5.93
N CYS A 25 -30.00 1.69 7.11
CA CYS A 25 -30.20 0.95 8.36
C CYS A 25 -31.69 0.86 8.74
N VAL A 26 -32.43 1.97 8.62
CA VAL A 26 -33.90 1.99 8.87
C VAL A 26 -34.65 1.10 7.87
N ALA A 27 -34.16 1.00 6.63
CA ALA A 27 -34.72 0.14 5.60
C ALA A 27 -34.17 -1.30 5.61
N GLU A 28 -33.34 -1.67 6.60
CA GLU A 28 -32.66 -2.96 6.75
C GLU A 28 -31.79 -3.37 5.53
N ARG A 29 -31.38 -2.40 4.70
CA ARG A 29 -30.53 -2.61 3.52
C ARG A 29 -29.06 -2.54 3.88
N HIS A 30 -28.55 -3.64 4.41
CA HIS A 30 -27.18 -3.76 4.91
C HIS A 30 -26.11 -3.46 3.84
N GLU A 31 -26.25 -4.04 2.64
CA GLU A 31 -25.29 -3.83 1.55
C GLU A 31 -25.16 -2.35 1.16
N THR A 32 -26.29 -1.64 1.06
CA THR A 32 -26.29 -0.20 0.76
C THR A 32 -25.64 0.63 1.86
N ALA A 33 -25.82 0.24 3.12
CA ALA A 33 -25.16 0.91 4.25
C ALA A 33 -23.64 0.72 4.20
N VAL A 34 -23.17 -0.49 3.89
CA VAL A 34 -21.74 -0.79 3.72
C VAL A 34 -21.14 -0.02 2.54
N ASP A 35 -21.83 0.02 1.40
CA ASP A 35 -21.37 0.75 0.22
C ASP A 35 -21.25 2.26 0.47
N ALA A 36 -22.14 2.83 1.29
CA ALA A 36 -22.05 4.22 1.71
C ALA A 36 -20.82 4.46 2.60
N VAL A 37 -20.53 3.55 3.53
CA VAL A 37 -19.36 3.65 4.43
C VAL A 37 -18.04 3.51 3.68
N ARG A 38 -17.95 2.62 2.68
CA ARG A 38 -16.74 2.45 1.85
C ARG A 38 -16.35 3.71 1.07
N GLN A 39 -17.33 4.58 0.79
CA GLN A 39 -17.11 5.85 0.11
C GLN A 39 -16.69 6.98 1.05
N MET A 40 -16.75 6.78 2.37
CA MET A 40 -16.33 7.80 3.33
C MET A 40 -14.82 7.99 3.30
N VAL A 41 -14.42 9.25 3.37
CA VAL A 41 -13.01 9.65 3.30
C VAL A 41 -12.48 9.98 4.70
N ASN A 42 -13.25 10.71 5.50
CA ASN A 42 -12.75 11.22 6.78
C ASN A 42 -12.90 10.18 7.89
N ILE A 43 -11.79 9.92 8.60
CA ILE A 43 -11.76 8.99 9.74
C ILE A 43 -12.80 9.35 10.83
N PRO A 44 -13.00 10.63 11.23
CA PRO A 44 -14.04 10.99 12.20
C PRO A 44 -15.46 10.63 11.78
N SER A 45 -15.74 10.54 10.47
CA SER A 45 -17.06 10.13 9.97
C SER A 45 -17.35 8.65 10.30
N PHE A 46 -16.32 7.80 10.37
CA PHE A 46 -16.47 6.39 10.75
C PHE A 46 -16.93 6.21 12.20
N ASP A 47 -16.53 7.09 13.12
CA ASP A 47 -16.98 7.03 14.51
C ASP A 47 -18.49 7.29 14.63
N ILE A 48 -19.00 8.23 13.83
CA ILE A 48 -20.44 8.51 13.74
C ILE A 48 -21.17 7.34 13.08
N ALA A 49 -20.60 6.75 12.02
CA ALA A 49 -21.15 5.56 11.37
C ALA A 49 -21.25 4.37 12.35
N LEU A 50 -20.23 4.13 13.18
CA LEU A 50 -20.24 3.11 14.23
C LEU A 50 -21.36 3.36 15.25
N GLN A 51 -21.54 4.61 15.69
CA GLN A 51 -22.64 4.96 16.58
C GLN A 51 -24.01 4.67 15.94
N ILE A 52 -24.20 4.99 14.66
CA ILE A 52 -25.43 4.69 13.91
C ILE A 52 -25.68 3.18 13.83
N ALA A 53 -24.65 2.39 13.50
CA ALA A 53 -24.76 0.94 13.39
C ALA A 53 -25.11 0.29 14.74
N ASN A 54 -24.45 0.72 15.82
CA ASN A 54 -24.73 0.26 17.19
C ASN A 54 -26.15 0.63 17.64
N ASN A 55 -26.59 1.86 17.38
CA ASN A 55 -27.95 2.31 17.70
C ASN A 55 -29.02 1.55 16.91
N SER A 56 -28.69 1.08 15.71
CA SER A 56 -29.59 0.27 14.87
C SER A 56 -29.57 -1.22 15.24
N SER A 57 -28.80 -1.63 16.26
CA SER A 57 -28.63 -3.02 16.68
C SER A 57 -28.09 -3.96 15.59
N LEU A 58 -27.35 -3.42 14.61
CA LEU A 58 -26.76 -4.17 13.51
C LEU A 58 -25.30 -4.50 13.82
N ALA A 59 -25.08 -5.50 14.68
CA ALA A 59 -23.73 -5.87 15.15
C ALA A 59 -22.76 -6.24 14.00
N ASN A 60 -23.27 -6.92 12.97
CA ASN A 60 -22.47 -7.27 11.79
C ASN A 60 -21.99 -6.04 11.03
N LEU A 61 -22.87 -5.04 10.87
CA LEU A 61 -22.52 -3.78 10.22
C LEU A 61 -21.49 -3.00 11.05
N ALA A 62 -21.66 -2.96 12.37
CA ALA A 62 -20.70 -2.28 13.26
C ALA A 62 -19.29 -2.89 13.14
N ALA A 63 -19.18 -4.23 13.14
CA ALA A 63 -17.90 -4.91 12.96
C ALA A 63 -17.26 -4.60 11.59
N GLU A 64 -18.05 -4.55 10.51
CA GLU A 64 -17.53 -4.23 9.17
C GLU A 64 -17.09 -2.77 9.05
N VAL A 65 -17.83 -1.83 9.65
CA VAL A 65 -17.45 -0.41 9.70
C VAL A 65 -16.13 -0.24 10.47
N ASP A 66 -15.94 -0.97 11.58
CA ASP A 66 -14.72 -0.92 12.38
C ASP A 66 -13.50 -1.43 11.58
N MET A 67 -13.64 -2.56 10.90
CA MET A 67 -12.59 -3.08 10.01
C MET A 67 -12.24 -2.09 8.88
N LEU A 68 -13.23 -1.42 8.30
CA LEU A 68 -12.98 -0.41 7.26
C LEU A 68 -12.26 0.82 7.80
N LYS A 69 -12.56 1.22 9.04
CA LYS A 69 -11.88 2.32 9.73
C LYS A 69 -10.41 1.99 9.95
N GLU A 70 -10.10 0.80 10.48
CA GLU A 70 -8.72 0.33 10.68
C GLU A 70 -7.95 0.29 9.36
N ALA A 71 -8.55 -0.28 8.31
CA ALA A 71 -7.93 -0.32 6.97
C ALA A 71 -7.63 1.08 6.42
N ARG A 72 -8.49 2.07 6.69
CA ARG A 72 -8.29 3.46 6.27
C ARG A 72 -7.15 4.14 7.05
N ILE A 73 -7.05 3.88 8.36
CA ILE A 73 -5.96 4.39 9.19
C ILE A 73 -4.62 3.83 8.69
N ALA A 74 -4.53 2.51 8.51
CA ALA A 74 -3.31 1.87 8.01
C ALA A 74 -2.88 2.42 6.64
N ALA A 75 -3.82 2.66 5.73
CA ALA A 75 -3.52 3.24 4.43
C ALA A 75 -3.04 4.70 4.50
N LYS A 76 -3.46 5.46 5.52
CA LYS A 76 -3.00 6.84 5.72
C LYS A 76 -1.59 6.88 6.31
N GLU A 77 -1.30 5.98 7.26
CA GLU A 77 0.03 5.83 7.85
C GLU A 77 1.07 5.40 6.80
N GLU A 78 0.73 4.47 5.90
CA GLU A 78 1.62 4.05 4.80
C GLU A 78 1.91 5.22 3.83
N ALA A 79 0.89 6.01 3.47
CA ALA A 79 1.07 7.16 2.59
C ALA A 79 1.93 8.28 3.21
N GLU A 80 1.84 8.52 4.52
CA GLU A 80 2.68 9.49 5.21
C GLU A 80 4.14 9.02 5.32
N SER A 81 4.39 7.71 5.51
CA SER A 81 5.74 7.14 5.57
C SER A 81 6.48 7.21 4.22
N ASP A 82 5.79 6.99 3.10
CA ASP A 82 6.38 7.06 1.77
C ASP A 82 6.80 8.49 1.39
N GLU A 83 6.11 9.52 1.90
CA GLU A 83 6.48 10.93 1.66
C GLU A 83 7.73 11.36 2.46
N GLU A 84 8.02 10.75 3.61
CA GLU A 84 9.21 11.08 4.41
C GLU A 84 10.51 10.50 3.81
N GLU A 85 10.47 9.31 3.19
CA GLU A 85 11.68 8.68 2.62
C GLU A 85 12.23 9.40 1.37
N ASP A 86 11.37 10.05 0.57
CA ASP A 86 11.80 10.74 -0.67
C ASP A 86 12.62 12.02 -0.39
N TYR A 87 12.47 12.64 0.79
CA TYR A 87 13.25 13.83 1.17
C TYR A 87 14.68 13.50 1.64
N GLU A 88 14.92 12.30 2.19
CA GLU A 88 16.27 11.92 2.63
C GLU A 88 17.18 11.48 1.46
N GLU A 89 16.61 10.97 0.36
CA GLU A 89 17.40 10.57 -0.82
C GLU A 89 17.86 11.80 -1.65
N GLU A 90 17.08 12.88 -1.73
CA GLU A 90 17.49 14.10 -2.44
C GLU A 90 18.64 14.86 -1.76
N GLU A 91 18.70 14.93 -0.41
CA GLU A 91 19.82 15.58 0.29
C GLU A 91 21.16 14.84 0.09
N MET A 92 21.11 13.52 -0.12
CA MET A 92 22.32 12.71 -0.33
C MET A 92 22.85 12.74 -1.77
N MET A 93 22.04 13.13 -2.76
CA MET A 93 22.46 13.21 -4.17
C MET A 93 22.89 14.61 -4.64
N MET A 94 22.59 15.68 -3.90
CA MET A 94 23.02 17.06 -4.24
C MET A 94 24.39 17.48 -3.64
N GLY A 95 25.02 16.66 -2.80
CA GLY A 95 26.34 16.92 -2.21
C GLY A 95 27.57 16.59 -3.07
N GLY A 96 27.38 16.04 -4.28
CA GLY A 96 28.45 15.56 -5.16
C GLY A 96 28.86 16.55 -6.26
N GLY A 97 29.31 17.76 -5.87
CA GLY A 97 29.87 18.72 -6.82
C GLY A 97 31.21 18.26 -7.39
N GLY A 98 31.30 18.13 -8.72
CA GLY A 98 32.58 18.13 -9.44
C GLY A 98 32.56 17.41 -10.78
N GLY A 99 32.44 18.16 -11.88
CA GLY A 99 32.76 17.60 -13.19
C GLY A 99 32.19 18.35 -14.39
N GLN A 100 32.90 19.40 -14.82
CA GLN A 100 32.74 20.04 -16.12
C GLN A 100 32.76 18.99 -17.26
N SER A 101 31.92 19.14 -18.28
CA SER A 101 32.43 19.32 -19.65
C SER A 101 31.31 19.62 -20.64
N TYR A 102 31.73 20.29 -21.70
CA TYR A 102 30.96 21.06 -22.65
C TYR A 102 30.38 20.20 -23.78
N GLY A 103 29.28 20.70 -24.34
CA GLY A 103 29.16 20.85 -25.79
C GLY A 103 28.42 19.74 -26.54
N GLY A 104 27.27 20.09 -27.12
CA GLY A 104 26.63 19.25 -28.12
C GLY A 104 25.25 19.70 -28.54
N ARG A 105 25.17 20.79 -29.30
CA ARG A 105 23.97 21.13 -30.10
C ARG A 105 23.65 19.99 -31.07
N ALA A 106 22.39 19.58 -31.16
CA ALA A 106 21.74 19.30 -32.45
C ALA A 106 20.22 19.31 -32.30
N ALA A 107 19.60 20.27 -32.95
CA ALA A 107 18.17 20.34 -33.20
C ALA A 107 17.75 19.35 -34.31
N MET A 108 16.42 19.20 -34.45
CA MET A 108 15.62 18.77 -35.62
C MET A 108 14.91 17.41 -35.47
N PRO A 109 13.86 17.11 -36.27
CA PRO A 109 12.62 17.86 -36.48
C PRO A 109 11.35 16.97 -36.39
N LYS A 110 10.17 17.60 -36.45
CA LYS A 110 8.83 16.97 -36.54
C LYS A 110 8.61 16.26 -37.89
N ALA A 111 8.00 15.07 -37.89
CA ALA A 111 7.29 14.50 -39.05
C ALA A 111 6.29 13.38 -38.62
N THR A 112 4.99 13.67 -38.67
CA THR A 112 3.95 13.07 -39.56
C THR A 112 3.59 11.59 -39.35
N THR A 113 2.37 11.37 -38.85
CA THR A 113 1.49 10.18 -39.04
C THR A 113 1.06 10.02 -40.51
N PRO A 114 0.31 8.97 -40.96
CA PRO A 114 -0.12 7.70 -40.34
C PRO A 114 0.13 6.45 -41.25
N LYS A 115 0.10 5.22 -40.70
CA LYS A 115 -0.42 4.04 -41.43
C LYS A 115 -0.69 2.85 -40.51
N ALA A 116 -1.95 2.45 -40.40
CA ALA A 116 -2.35 1.15 -39.85
C ALA A 116 -2.02 0.02 -40.85
N PRO A 117 -1.78 -1.19 -40.33
CA PRO A 117 -2.61 -2.31 -40.76
C PRO A 117 -3.16 -3.12 -39.59
N ALA A 118 -4.33 -3.69 -39.83
CA ALA A 118 -5.06 -4.60 -38.96
C ALA A 118 -4.45 -6.01 -38.93
N LEU A 119 -5.04 -6.84 -38.06
CA LEU A 119 -4.90 -8.30 -37.87
C LEU A 119 -3.84 -8.75 -36.86
N GLY A 120 -4.34 -9.37 -35.79
CA GLY A 120 -3.54 -10.24 -34.94
C GLY A 120 -4.25 -10.56 -33.63
N GLY A 121 -5.13 -11.55 -33.65
CA GLY A 121 -5.82 -12.05 -32.46
C GLY A 121 -4.84 -12.61 -31.43
N GLY A 122 -5.27 -12.55 -30.17
CA GLY A 122 -4.59 -13.14 -29.04
C GLY A 122 -5.26 -12.66 -27.77
N GLY A 123 -6.25 -13.43 -27.32
CA GLY A 123 -6.98 -13.15 -26.09
C GLY A 123 -6.03 -13.08 -24.91
N LEU A 124 -5.75 -11.86 -24.45
CA LEU A 124 -5.36 -11.60 -23.08
C LEU A 124 -6.65 -11.44 -22.31
N SER A 125 -7.15 -12.57 -21.79
CA SER A 125 -8.02 -12.55 -20.62
C SER A 125 -7.24 -11.84 -19.52
N MET A 126 -7.44 -10.53 -19.40
CA MET A 126 -7.08 -9.77 -18.22
C MET A 126 -7.96 -10.30 -17.09
N PHE A 127 -7.44 -11.34 -16.46
CA PHE A 127 -7.89 -11.78 -15.15
C PHE A 127 -7.88 -10.55 -14.25
N ASN A 128 -9.04 -10.18 -13.71
CA ASN A 128 -9.12 -9.31 -12.55
C ASN A 128 -8.41 -10.03 -11.41
N GLU A 129 -7.09 -9.84 -11.34
CA GLU A 129 -6.23 -10.36 -10.29
C GLU A 129 -6.61 -9.59 -9.02
N THR A 130 -7.34 -10.26 -8.13
CA THR A 130 -7.81 -9.70 -6.87
C THR A 130 -6.62 -9.25 -6.01
N ASN A 131 -6.81 -8.22 -5.18
CA ASN A 131 -5.76 -7.71 -4.28
C ASN A 131 -5.12 -8.80 -3.41
N GLU A 132 -5.87 -9.86 -3.07
CA GLU A 132 -5.35 -11.03 -2.37
C GLU A 132 -4.25 -11.79 -3.13
N THR A 133 -4.34 -11.84 -4.47
CA THR A 133 -3.38 -12.54 -5.32
C THR A 133 -2.05 -11.78 -5.39
N ARG A 134 -2.10 -10.44 -5.39
CA ARG A 134 -0.90 -9.59 -5.28
C ARG A 134 -0.23 -9.72 -3.93
N LYS A 135 -1.01 -9.77 -2.84
CA LYS A 135 -0.49 -9.94 -1.48
C LYS A 135 0.27 -11.27 -1.33
N ARG A 136 -0.31 -12.39 -1.80
CA ARG A 136 0.37 -13.70 -1.77
C ARG A 136 1.69 -13.72 -2.54
N ARG A 137 1.75 -13.11 -3.73
CA ARG A 137 3.00 -13.04 -4.52
C ARG A 137 4.10 -12.21 -3.84
N ARG A 138 3.73 -11.18 -3.07
CA ARG A 138 4.68 -10.37 -2.30
C ARG A 138 5.22 -11.16 -1.09
N GLU A 139 4.35 -11.86 -0.38
CA GLU A 139 4.73 -12.73 0.75
C GLU A 139 5.65 -13.89 0.29
N GLU A 140 5.36 -14.51 -0.86
CA GLU A 140 6.15 -15.62 -1.40
C GLU A 140 7.56 -15.17 -1.82
N LYS A 141 7.71 -13.94 -2.36
CA LYS A 141 9.04 -13.37 -2.68
C LYS A 141 9.86 -13.06 -1.43
N MET A 142 9.23 -12.54 -0.37
CA MET A 142 9.90 -12.24 0.91
C MET A 142 10.37 -13.53 1.61
N ALA A 143 9.56 -14.59 1.59
CA ALA A 143 9.95 -15.88 2.16
C ALA A 143 11.19 -16.48 1.47
N HIS A 144 11.27 -16.36 0.14
CA HIS A 144 12.40 -16.87 -0.63
C HIS A 144 13.68 -16.04 -0.46
N GLN A 145 13.56 -14.75 -0.14
CA GLN A 145 14.70 -13.89 0.20
C GLN A 145 15.24 -14.22 1.61
N LYS A 146 14.35 -14.48 2.57
CA LYS A 146 14.72 -14.84 3.95
C LYS A 146 15.49 -16.17 4.03
N GLN A 147 15.07 -17.18 3.27
CA GLN A 147 15.80 -18.46 3.21
C GLN A 147 17.21 -18.36 2.62
N ARG A 148 17.50 -17.30 1.85
CA ARG A 148 18.83 -17.07 1.28
C ARG A 148 19.78 -16.38 2.27
N ALA A 149 19.24 -15.65 3.25
CA ALA A 149 20.02 -15.02 4.31
C ALA A 149 20.43 -16.04 5.39
N GLU A 150 19.56 -16.97 5.76
CA GLU A 150 19.83 -17.96 6.82
C GLU A 150 20.75 -19.11 6.38
N GLY A 151 21.00 -19.27 5.07
CA GLY A 151 21.90 -20.30 4.53
C GLY A 151 23.39 -19.92 4.49
N ALA A 152 23.76 -18.68 4.83
CA ALA A 152 25.13 -18.17 4.71
C ALA A 152 25.95 -18.28 6.02
N GLU A 153 25.35 -18.73 7.12
CA GLU A 153 25.98 -18.66 8.45
C GLU A 153 26.55 -20.01 8.94
N ASN A 154 26.40 -21.09 8.17
CA ASN A 154 26.71 -22.45 8.64
C ASN A 154 27.83 -23.14 7.84
N GLU A 155 28.83 -22.37 7.40
CA GLU A 155 30.11 -22.89 6.91
C GLU A 155 31.23 -22.39 7.84
N VAL A 156 31.13 -22.72 9.13
CA VAL A 156 32.25 -22.61 10.06
C VAL A 156 33.06 -23.89 9.96
N VAL A 157 34.26 -23.70 9.45
CA VAL A 157 35.30 -24.68 9.15
C VAL A 157 35.67 -25.46 10.40
N ASP A 158 35.61 -26.78 10.28
CA ASP A 158 36.20 -27.78 11.17
C ASP A 158 37.73 -27.69 11.02
N GLU A 159 38.36 -26.78 11.77
CA GLU A 159 39.80 -26.81 12.03
C GLU A 159 39.98 -27.42 13.42
N GLY A 160 40.38 -28.70 13.40
CA GLY A 160 40.83 -29.39 14.58
C GLY A 160 42.07 -28.72 15.17
N ASP A 161 42.17 -28.82 16.49
CA ASP A 161 43.45 -28.87 17.17
C ASP A 161 43.38 -30.02 18.19
N ASP A 162 44.17 -31.03 17.84
CA ASP A 162 44.86 -31.92 18.77
C ASP A 162 45.51 -31.10 19.91
N ASP A 163 45.31 -31.52 21.16
CA ASP A 163 46.32 -31.46 22.24
C ASP A 163 45.64 -32.00 23.52
N GLN A 164 45.80 -33.27 23.88
CA GLN A 164 46.95 -33.90 24.54
C GLN A 164 47.12 -33.47 26.02
N GLU A 165 47.37 -34.50 26.85
CA GLU A 165 47.79 -34.47 28.25
C GLU A 165 46.69 -34.16 29.28
N GLY A 166 46.43 -34.95 30.32
CA GLY A 166 47.34 -35.82 31.07
C GLY A 166 47.21 -35.47 32.56
N SER A 167 47.53 -36.44 33.43
CA SER A 167 47.56 -36.40 34.90
C SER A 167 46.20 -36.47 35.63
N GLU A 168 45.87 -37.55 36.36
CA GLU A 168 46.41 -37.93 37.69
C GLU A 168 46.09 -36.83 38.72
N GLN A 169 45.41 -37.05 39.85
CA GLN A 169 45.68 -38.02 40.91
C GLN A 169 44.55 -37.94 41.97
N GLU A 170 44.37 -39.06 42.68
CA GLU A 170 43.73 -39.37 43.97
C GLU A 170 42.93 -38.32 44.77
#